data_AF-A0A8S3D0B9-F1
#
_entry.id   AF-A0A8S3D0B9-F1
#
_cell.length_a   1.000
_cell.length_b   1.000
_cell.length_c   1.000
_cell.angle_alpha   90.00
_cell.angle_beta   90.00
_cell.angle_gamma   90.00
#
_symmetry.space_group_name_H-M   'P 1'
#
loop_
_entity.id
_entity.type
_entity.pdbx_description
1 polymer ?
#
loop_
_entity_poly.entity_id
_entity_poly.type
_entity_poly.pdbx_seq_one_letter_code
_entity_poly.pdbx_strand_id
1 'polypeptide(L)'
;MFMCQGRCLYHGSTKDVVPFFSSYDYQCEPYDNPADFALDALIAIGQKPDTMRKLNNIYNTTWENRLSVLPQGGDSANAENLGYKRRQYPVKKLRSLAVEIIYLSQRTLRNTIRNPSLALSQVGVSIILGLLVGLLFYDLKRTTEPGVQNRLAVALIYAILTAVVMMLFSGFILDLSSVFGWLSWIQWISACRYASNILIINEFQGLTFCQPNNTHICPITGEQVIDDLDLPHGTAWDLWRNFIAL
;
A
#
# COMPACT_ATOMS: atom_id res chain seq x y z
N MET A 1 -34.73 3.90 -0.70
CA MET A 1 -34.77 3.12 0.55
C MET A 1 -33.88 3.83 1.55
N PHE A 2 -34.38 4.11 2.74
CA PHE A 2 -33.69 4.88 3.78
C PHE A 2 -33.55 4.02 5.04
N MET A 3 -32.33 3.93 5.55
CA MET A 3 -31.98 3.09 6.69
C MET A 3 -31.27 3.92 7.77
N CYS A 4 -31.48 3.55 9.03
CA CYS A 4 -30.74 4.10 10.15
C CYS A 4 -30.39 2.96 11.13
N GLN A 5 -29.14 2.93 11.61
CA GLN A 5 -28.62 1.90 12.52
C GLN A 5 -28.91 0.46 12.07
N GLY A 6 -28.78 0.18 10.77
CA GLY A 6 -29.03 -1.15 10.18
C GLY A 6 -30.50 -1.54 10.04
N ARG A 7 -31.44 -0.64 10.34
CA ARG A 7 -32.88 -0.85 10.19
C ARG A 7 -33.44 0.00 9.07
N CYS A 8 -34.32 -0.57 8.24
CA CYS A 8 -35.02 0.20 7.21
C CYS A 8 -36.20 0.94 7.82
N LEU A 9 -36.28 2.25 7.59
CA LEU A 9 -37.39 3.07 8.07
C LEU A 9 -38.35 3.45 6.95
N TYR A 10 -37.84 3.51 5.72
CA TYR A 10 -38.66 3.85 4.56
C TYR A 10 -38.19 3.13 3.29
N HIS A 11 -39.14 2.57 2.56
CA HIS A 11 -38.94 1.92 1.27
C HIS A 11 -40.17 2.17 0.39
N GLY A 12 -39.98 2.89 -0.72
CA GLY A 12 -41.07 3.34 -1.58
C GLY A 12 -40.59 4.29 -2.68
N SER A 13 -41.56 4.94 -3.32
CA SER A 13 -41.36 5.93 -4.38
C SER A 13 -40.63 7.17 -3.86
N THR A 14 -39.75 7.75 -4.67
CA THR A 14 -39.02 8.97 -4.30
C THR A 14 -39.94 10.19 -4.09
N LYS A 15 -41.13 10.19 -4.71
CA LYS A 15 -42.11 11.28 -4.57
C LYS A 15 -42.71 11.36 -3.17
N ASP A 16 -42.79 10.23 -2.46
CA ASP A 16 -43.46 10.16 -1.16
C ASP A 16 -42.48 10.35 0.02
N VAL A 17 -41.19 10.55 -0.26
CA VAL A 17 -40.14 10.70 0.75
C VAL A 17 -40.35 11.96 1.59
N VAL A 18 -40.48 13.13 0.95
CA VAL A 18 -40.69 14.40 1.67
C VAL A 18 -42.01 14.37 2.45
N PRO A 19 -43.16 14.00 1.85
CA PRO A 19 -44.41 13.84 2.60
C PRO A 19 -44.31 12.88 3.79
N PHE A 20 -43.58 11.78 3.65
CA PHE A 20 -43.39 10.81 4.73
C PHE A 20 -42.65 11.45 5.92
N PHE A 21 -41.50 12.09 5.70
CA PHE A 21 -40.75 12.72 6.79
C PHE A 21 -41.46 13.95 7.37
N SER A 22 -42.22 14.69 6.55
CA SER A 22 -43.12 15.75 7.01
C SER A 22 -44.20 15.26 7.97
N SER A 23 -44.67 14.03 7.83
CA SER A 23 -45.62 13.45 8.80
C SER A 23 -45.02 13.16 10.18
N TYR A 24 -43.69 13.13 10.29
CA TYR A 24 -42.94 12.92 11.53
C TYR A 24 -42.23 14.19 12.04
N ASP A 25 -42.75 15.36 11.65
CA ASP A 25 -42.30 16.68 12.11
C ASP A 25 -40.97 17.16 11.52
N TYR A 26 -40.59 16.63 10.35
CA TYR A 26 -39.42 17.10 9.59
C TYR A 26 -39.87 17.79 8.31
N GLN A 27 -39.60 19.09 8.18
CA GLN A 27 -39.94 19.86 6.99
C GLN A 27 -38.72 20.07 6.11
N CYS A 28 -38.90 19.85 4.81
CA CYS A 28 -37.88 20.13 3.80
C CYS A 28 -38.01 21.59 3.38
N GLU A 29 -36.91 22.34 3.40
CA GLU A 29 -36.92 23.72 2.92
C GLU A 29 -37.05 23.77 1.37
N PRO A 30 -37.62 24.85 0.79
CA PRO A 30 -37.91 24.93 -0.65
C PRO A 30 -36.69 24.82 -1.58
N TYR A 31 -35.48 25.03 -1.05
CA TYR A 31 -34.22 25.00 -1.79
C TYR A 31 -33.28 23.89 -1.32
N ASP A 32 -33.73 23.05 -0.38
CA ASP A 32 -32.92 21.95 0.13
C ASP A 32 -33.04 20.73 -0.78
N ASN A 33 -31.99 19.92 -0.82
CA ASN A 33 -31.98 18.68 -1.58
C ASN A 33 -32.80 17.62 -0.81
N PRO A 34 -33.89 17.07 -1.39
CA PRO A 34 -34.75 16.11 -0.69
C PRO A 34 -34.03 14.85 -0.17
N ALA A 35 -32.93 14.46 -0.82
CA ALA A 35 -32.11 13.34 -0.36
C ALA A 35 -31.27 13.70 0.87
N ASP A 36 -30.78 14.93 0.95
CA ASP A 36 -29.98 15.44 2.07
C ASP A 36 -30.88 15.70 3.29
N PHE A 37 -32.01 16.38 3.08
CA PHE A 37 -33.10 16.49 4.05
C PHE A 37 -33.49 15.15 4.67
N ALA A 38 -33.66 14.11 3.84
CA ALA A 38 -34.01 12.77 4.34
C ALA A 38 -32.88 12.16 5.18
N LEU A 39 -31.60 12.41 4.85
CA LEU A 39 -30.47 11.96 5.65
C LEU A 39 -30.41 12.70 7.00
N ASP A 40 -30.63 14.01 7.01
CA ASP A 40 -30.67 14.81 8.23
C ASP A 40 -31.81 14.39 9.16
N ALA A 41 -33.00 14.14 8.59
CA ALA A 41 -34.13 13.58 9.32
C ALA A 41 -33.76 12.22 9.93
N LEU A 42 -33.07 11.34 9.19
CA LEU A 42 -32.62 10.03 9.71
C LEU A 42 -31.60 10.17 10.84
N ILE A 43 -30.69 11.14 10.77
CA ILE A 43 -29.70 11.42 11.82
C ILE A 43 -30.43 11.87 13.09
N ALA A 44 -31.37 12.80 12.97
CA ALA A 44 -32.19 13.29 14.09
C ALA A 44 -33.04 12.18 14.72
N ILE A 45 -33.64 11.29 13.91
CA ILE A 45 -34.37 10.11 14.40
C ILE A 45 -33.40 9.12 15.07
N GLY A 46 -32.18 8.97 14.56
CA GLY A 46 -31.12 8.11 15.13
C GLY A 46 -30.70 8.49 16.55
N GLN A 47 -30.79 9.77 16.90
CA GLN A 47 -30.53 10.26 18.25
C GLN A 47 -31.68 9.99 19.23
N LYS A 48 -32.89 9.70 18.72
CA LYS A 48 -34.10 9.45 19.52
C LYS A 48 -34.49 7.97 19.42
N PRO A 49 -34.01 7.10 20.33
CA PRO A 49 -34.18 5.64 20.22
C PRO A 49 -35.65 5.20 20.24
N ASP A 50 -36.52 5.93 20.95
CA ASP A 50 -37.96 5.61 21.02
C ASP A 50 -38.67 5.86 19.69
N THR A 51 -38.41 7.01 19.07
CA THR A 51 -38.95 7.37 17.75
C THR A 51 -38.46 6.39 16.69
N MET A 52 -37.18 6.04 16.75
CA MET A 52 -36.56 5.04 15.88
C MET A 52 -37.24 3.67 16.01
N ARG A 53 -37.45 3.19 17.24
CA ARG A 53 -38.10 1.89 17.49
C ARG A 53 -39.55 1.89 16.97
N LYS A 54 -40.27 3.00 17.18
CA LYS A 54 -41.65 3.16 16.69
C LYS A 54 -41.71 3.10 15.16
N LEU A 55 -40.88 3.88 14.47
CA LEU A 55 -40.81 3.91 13.01
C LEU A 55 -40.43 2.55 12.43
N ASN A 56 -39.44 1.87 13.02
CA ASN A 56 -39.03 0.55 12.58
C ASN A 56 -40.16 -0.49 12.75
N ASN A 57 -40.92 -0.44 13.85
CA ASN A 57 -42.04 -1.35 14.06
C ASN A 57 -43.18 -1.09 13.05
N ILE A 58 -43.48 0.17 12.76
CA ILE A 58 -44.46 0.56 11.73
C ILE A 58 -43.98 0.06 10.36
N TYR A 59 -42.71 0.27 10.05
CA TYR A 59 -42.14 -0.18 8.79
C TYR A 59 -42.23 -1.70 8.66
N ASN A 60 -41.76 -2.45 9.66
CA ASN A 60 -41.77 -3.91 9.66
C ASN A 60 -43.19 -4.46 9.49
N THR A 61 -44.16 -3.97 10.25
CA THR A 61 -45.57 -4.41 10.12
C THR A 61 -46.13 -4.09 8.74
N THR A 62 -45.87 -2.89 8.20
CA THR A 62 -46.30 -2.51 6.85
C THR A 62 -45.61 -3.34 5.77
N TRP A 63 -44.34 -3.73 5.98
CA TRP A 63 -43.57 -4.53 5.04
C TRP A 63 -43.95 -6.02 5.10
N GLU A 64 -44.19 -6.57 6.29
CA GLU A 64 -44.73 -7.92 6.51
C GLU A 64 -46.11 -8.08 5.88
N ASN A 65 -46.98 -7.08 6.03
CA ASN A 65 -48.29 -7.03 5.37
C ASN A 65 -48.18 -6.94 3.84
N ARG A 66 -47.13 -6.29 3.31
CA ARG A 66 -46.88 -6.27 1.86
C ARG A 66 -46.28 -7.58 1.36
N LEU A 67 -45.41 -8.21 2.15
CA LEU A 67 -44.85 -9.54 1.90
C LEU A 67 -45.92 -10.63 1.83
N SER A 68 -46.93 -10.58 2.70
CA SER A 68 -48.00 -11.59 2.74
C SER A 68 -48.91 -11.54 1.50
N VAL A 69 -48.98 -10.39 0.83
CA VAL A 69 -49.70 -10.20 -0.45
C VAL A 69 -48.82 -10.57 -1.64
N LEU A 70 -47.49 -10.57 -1.48
CA LEU A 70 -46.59 -11.08 -2.49
C LEU A 70 -46.70 -12.62 -2.52
N PRO A 71 -46.72 -13.25 -3.71
CA PRO A 71 -46.75 -14.70 -3.81
C PRO A 71 -45.57 -15.29 -3.04
N GLN A 72 -45.84 -16.07 -1.99
CA GLN A 72 -44.80 -16.80 -1.29
C GLN A 72 -44.19 -17.79 -2.28
N GLY A 73 -42.90 -17.64 -2.55
CA GLY A 73 -42.25 -18.23 -3.72
C GLY A 73 -42.39 -19.75 -3.79
N GLY A 74 -43.04 -20.20 -4.86
CA GLY A 74 -43.11 -21.62 -5.19
C GLY A 74 -43.96 -21.90 -6.41
N ASP A 75 -43.78 -21.15 -7.51
CA ASP A 75 -44.10 -21.59 -8.88
C ASP A 75 -43.52 -20.59 -9.87
N SER A 76 -42.41 -20.97 -10.52
CA SER A 76 -41.77 -20.17 -11.58
C SER A 76 -42.72 -19.79 -12.73
N ALA A 77 -43.85 -20.49 -12.86
CA ALA A 77 -44.89 -20.23 -13.85
C ALA A 77 -45.65 -18.90 -13.65
N ASN A 78 -45.78 -18.40 -12.42
CA ASN A 78 -46.52 -17.16 -12.15
C ASN A 78 -45.64 -15.89 -12.13
N ALA A 79 -44.31 -16.02 -12.07
CA ALA A 79 -43.39 -14.90 -12.17
C ALA A 79 -43.35 -14.29 -13.59
N GLU A 80 -43.62 -15.10 -14.63
CA GLU A 80 -43.73 -14.63 -16.00
C GLU A 80 -45.00 -13.80 -16.23
N ASN A 81 -46.11 -14.14 -15.56
CA ASN A 81 -47.39 -13.40 -15.68
C ASN A 81 -47.34 -12.00 -15.04
N LEU A 82 -46.43 -11.75 -14.09
CA LEU A 82 -46.20 -10.45 -13.44
C LEU A 82 -45.16 -9.57 -14.16
N GLY A 83 -44.66 -10.01 -15.33
CA GLY A 83 -43.64 -9.29 -16.09
C GLY A 83 -42.26 -9.20 -15.41
N TYR A 84 -42.08 -9.86 -14.26
CA TYR A 84 -40.83 -9.85 -13.52
C TYR A 84 -39.89 -10.94 -14.06
N LYS A 85 -39.36 -10.72 -15.26
CA LYS A 85 -38.26 -11.54 -15.79
C LYS A 85 -37.02 -11.28 -14.95
N ARG A 86 -36.67 -12.21 -14.06
CA ARG A 86 -35.41 -12.21 -13.34
C ARG A 86 -34.29 -12.27 -14.39
N ARG A 87 -33.65 -11.13 -14.68
CA ARG A 87 -32.50 -11.07 -15.61
C ARG A 87 -31.38 -11.92 -15.02
N GLN A 88 -31.20 -13.12 -15.55
CA GLN A 88 -29.97 -13.88 -15.33
C GLN A 88 -28.86 -13.18 -16.11
N TYR A 89 -27.95 -12.56 -15.37
CA TYR A 89 -26.73 -12.03 -15.96
C TYR A 89 -25.81 -13.22 -16.24
N PRO A 90 -25.34 -13.41 -17.48
CA PRO A 90 -24.35 -14.44 -17.75
C PRO A 90 -23.14 -14.17 -16.87
N VAL A 91 -22.70 -15.19 -16.12
CA VAL A 91 -21.45 -15.12 -15.36
C VAL A 91 -20.35 -14.89 -16.39
N LYS A 92 -19.72 -13.70 -16.36
CA LYS A 92 -18.68 -13.34 -17.34
C LYS A 92 -17.53 -14.34 -17.25
N LYS A 93 -17.10 -14.87 -18.39
CA LYS A 93 -15.92 -15.74 -18.51
C LYS A 93 -14.69 -15.08 -17.86
N LEU A 94 -13.88 -15.85 -17.13
CA LEU A 94 -12.62 -15.37 -16.54
C LEU A 94 -11.73 -14.75 -17.62
N ARG A 95 -11.15 -13.59 -17.33
CA ARG A 95 -10.28 -12.84 -18.24
C ARG A 95 -8.87 -13.41 -18.21
N SER A 96 -8.12 -13.25 -19.30
CA SER A 96 -6.70 -13.62 -19.34
C SER A 96 -5.87 -12.69 -18.44
N LEU A 97 -4.87 -13.24 -17.75
CA LEU A 97 -3.94 -12.51 -16.88
C LEU A 97 -3.24 -11.36 -17.62
N ALA A 98 -2.87 -11.56 -18.89
CA ALA A 98 -2.20 -10.54 -19.68
C ALA A 98 -3.10 -9.31 -19.91
N VAL A 99 -4.39 -9.54 -20.14
CA VAL A 99 -5.38 -8.46 -20.31
C VAL A 99 -5.50 -7.68 -19.01
N GLU A 100 -5.62 -8.39 -17.88
CA GLU A 100 -5.72 -7.75 -16.57
C GLU A 100 -4.48 -6.92 -16.23
N ILE A 101 -3.28 -7.45 -16.46
CA ILE A 101 -2.02 -6.73 -16.25
C ILE A 101 -1.98 -5.45 -17.10
N ILE A 102 -2.33 -5.52 -18.39
CA ILE A 102 -2.31 -4.35 -19.28
C ILE A 102 -3.28 -3.28 -18.79
N TYR A 103 -4.51 -3.65 -18.44
CA TYR A 103 -5.52 -2.69 -18.00
C TYR A 103 -5.21 -2.11 -16.61
N LEU A 104 -4.74 -2.92 -15.68
CA LEU A 104 -4.29 -2.45 -14.35
C LEU A 104 -3.09 -1.52 -14.49
N SER A 105 -2.12 -1.86 -15.33
CA SER A 105 -0.96 -1.00 -15.60
C SER A 105 -1.39 0.34 -16.19
N GLN A 106 -2.30 0.34 -17.18
CA GLN A 106 -2.82 1.57 -17.75
C GLN A 106 -3.59 2.41 -16.72
N ARG A 107 -4.37 1.77 -15.84
CA ARG A 107 -5.11 2.45 -14.77
C ARG A 107 -4.17 3.05 -13.75
N THR A 108 -3.19 2.28 -13.28
CA THR A 108 -2.19 2.74 -12.32
C THR A 108 -1.39 3.89 -12.92
N LEU A 109 -0.98 3.79 -14.19
CA LEU A 109 -0.28 4.87 -14.87
C LEU A 109 -1.11 6.15 -14.97
N ARG A 110 -2.39 6.04 -15.36
CA ARG A 110 -3.30 7.21 -15.35
C ARG A 110 -3.49 7.77 -13.95
N ASN A 111 -3.53 6.93 -12.92
CA ASN A 111 -3.66 7.37 -11.53
C ASN A 111 -2.40 8.10 -11.05
N THR A 112 -1.22 7.59 -11.38
CA THR A 112 0.07 8.22 -11.06
C THR A 112 0.23 9.56 -11.78
N ILE A 113 -0.22 9.66 -13.04
CA ILE A 113 -0.20 10.94 -13.79
C ILE A 113 -1.17 11.96 -13.17
N ARG A 114 -2.33 11.50 -12.68
CA ARG A 114 -3.35 12.38 -12.08
C ARG A 114 -3.02 12.80 -10.65
N ASN A 115 -2.28 11.97 -9.91
CA ASN A 115 -1.85 12.21 -8.52
C ASN A 115 -0.31 12.21 -8.42
N PRO A 116 0.36 13.28 -8.88
CA PRO A 116 1.81 13.27 -9.07
C PRO A 116 2.62 13.56 -7.80
N SER A 117 2.02 13.74 -6.61
CA SER A 117 2.73 14.23 -5.42
C SER A 117 4.01 13.46 -5.09
N LEU A 118 3.95 12.12 -5.14
CA LEU A 118 5.10 11.24 -4.88
C LEU A 118 6.11 11.20 -6.05
N ALA A 119 5.62 11.21 -7.29
CA ALA A 119 6.49 11.23 -8.47
C ALA A 119 7.24 12.57 -8.58
N LEU A 120 6.56 13.66 -8.25
CA LEU A 120 7.09 15.02 -8.29
C LEU A 120 8.15 15.24 -7.22
N SER A 121 8.00 14.71 -6.01
CA SER A 121 9.02 14.81 -4.97
C SER A 121 10.31 14.07 -5.35
N GLN A 122 10.20 12.88 -5.95
CA GLN A 122 11.35 12.10 -6.42
C GLN A 122 12.08 12.79 -7.58
N VAL A 123 11.34 13.34 -8.54
CA VAL A 123 11.90 14.15 -9.61
C VAL A 123 12.54 15.42 -9.04
N GLY A 124 11.91 16.07 -8.07
CA GLY A 124 12.41 17.28 -7.41
C GLY A 124 13.75 17.07 -6.70
N VAL A 125 13.87 16.03 -5.88
CA VAL A 125 15.14 15.69 -5.19
C VAL A 125 16.26 15.40 -6.21
N SER A 126 15.94 14.67 -7.28
CA SER A 126 16.92 14.34 -8.33
C SER A 126 17.38 15.59 -9.08
N ILE A 127 16.47 16.53 -9.37
CA ILE A 127 16.80 17.81 -9.99
C ILE A 127 17.69 18.64 -9.07
N ILE A 128 17.35 18.73 -7.77
CA ILE A 128 18.13 19.50 -6.80
C ILE A 128 19.56 18.95 -6.70
N LEU A 129 19.71 17.63 -6.59
CA LEU A 129 21.02 16.97 -6.53
C LEU A 129 21.81 17.20 -7.83
N GLY A 130 21.16 17.04 -8.98
CA GLY A 130 21.78 17.29 -10.30
C GLY A 130 22.20 18.75 -10.49
N LEU A 131 21.39 19.71 -10.02
CA LEU A 131 21.72 21.14 -10.05
C LEU A 131 22.88 21.48 -9.12
N LEU A 132 22.91 20.91 -7.92
CA LEU A 132 23.98 21.14 -6.96
C LEU A 132 25.31 20.66 -7.54
N VAL A 133 25.34 19.45 -8.10
CA VAL A 133 26.51 18.93 -8.81
C VAL A 133 26.85 19.79 -10.04
N GLY A 134 25.85 20.16 -10.85
CA GLY A 134 26.06 20.99 -12.05
C GLY A 134 26.60 22.40 -11.75
N LEU A 135 26.16 23.01 -10.64
CA LEU A 135 26.63 24.33 -10.19
C LEU A 135 28.03 24.27 -9.60
N LEU A 136 28.33 23.23 -8.83
CA LEU A 136 29.67 23.03 -8.25
C LEU A 136 30.74 22.93 -9.35
N PHE A 137 30.36 22.48 -10.54
CA PHE A 137 31.25 22.26 -11.67
C PHE A 137 30.89 23.12 -12.91
N TYR A 138 30.19 24.23 -12.68
CA TYR A 138 29.79 25.14 -13.74
C TYR A 138 31.02 25.80 -14.41
N ASP A 139 31.02 25.82 -15.75
CA ASP A 139 32.09 26.39 -16.59
C ASP A 139 33.50 25.75 -16.48
N LEU A 140 33.54 24.41 -16.50
CA LEU A 140 34.78 23.68 -16.75
C LEU A 140 35.29 23.93 -18.18
N LYS A 141 36.27 24.84 -18.31
CA LYS A 141 36.97 25.17 -19.57
C LYS A 141 37.37 23.91 -20.34
N ARG A 142 37.00 23.86 -21.62
CA ARG A 142 37.20 22.70 -22.52
C ARG A 142 38.63 22.56 -23.06
N THR A 143 39.47 23.57 -22.84
CA THR A 143 40.82 23.65 -23.39
C THR A 143 41.84 23.35 -22.31
N THR A 144 42.61 22.27 -22.50
CA THR A 144 43.69 21.66 -21.69
C THR A 144 43.32 20.37 -20.94
N GLU A 145 44.27 19.42 -20.88
CA GLU A 145 44.23 18.13 -20.16
C GLU A 145 43.57 18.17 -18.76
N PRO A 146 43.74 19.20 -17.91
CA PRO A 146 43.04 19.32 -16.61
C PRO A 146 41.51 19.40 -16.71
N GLY A 147 40.94 19.84 -17.84
CA GLY A 147 39.48 19.94 -18.01
C GLY A 147 38.78 18.58 -18.07
N VAL A 148 39.44 17.55 -18.62
CA VAL A 148 38.92 16.16 -18.65
C VAL A 148 39.08 15.50 -17.28
N GLN A 149 40.23 15.71 -16.63
CA GLN A 149 40.49 15.19 -15.28
C GLN A 149 39.48 15.72 -14.26
N ASN A 150 39.16 17.02 -14.29
CA ASN A 150 38.16 17.58 -13.40
C ASN A 150 36.76 16.97 -13.61
N ARG A 151 36.37 16.66 -14.85
CA ARG A 151 35.07 16.04 -15.18
C ARG A 151 34.99 14.57 -14.75
N LEU A 152 36.06 13.81 -14.97
CA LEU A 152 36.18 12.46 -14.44
C LEU A 152 36.18 12.48 -12.92
N ALA A 153 36.86 13.45 -12.29
CA ALA A 153 36.83 13.64 -10.85
C ALA A 153 35.40 13.92 -10.34
N VAL A 154 34.56 14.66 -11.07
CA VAL A 154 33.13 14.84 -10.72
C VAL A 154 32.38 13.52 -10.70
N ALA A 155 32.47 12.75 -11.78
CA ALA A 155 31.75 11.49 -11.91
C ALA A 155 32.21 10.50 -10.84
N LEU A 156 33.51 10.47 -10.55
CA LEU A 156 34.10 9.65 -9.51
C LEU A 156 33.68 10.14 -8.11
N ILE A 157 33.70 11.43 -7.80
CA ILE A 157 33.25 11.96 -6.50
C ILE A 157 31.77 11.65 -6.28
N TYR A 158 30.91 11.83 -7.28
CA TYR A 158 29.50 11.48 -7.16
C TYR A 158 29.30 9.98 -6.94
N ALA A 159 29.96 9.14 -7.73
CA ALA A 159 29.93 7.69 -7.55
C ALA A 159 30.44 7.27 -6.17
N ILE A 160 31.56 7.85 -5.70
CA ILE A 160 32.15 7.60 -4.38
C ILE A 160 31.19 8.05 -3.28
N LEU A 161 30.57 9.23 -3.37
CA LEU A 161 29.60 9.69 -2.37
C LEU A 161 28.40 8.75 -2.28
N THR A 162 27.85 8.31 -3.43
CA THR A 162 26.76 7.33 -3.44
C THR A 162 27.20 5.97 -2.90
N ALA A 163 28.42 5.51 -3.22
CA ALA A 163 28.97 4.25 -2.75
C ALA A 163 29.31 4.27 -1.25
N VAL A 164 29.84 5.38 -0.74
CA VAL A 164 30.14 5.58 0.69
C VAL A 164 28.86 5.54 1.51
N VAL A 165 27.79 6.20 1.05
CA VAL A 165 26.48 6.08 1.71
C VAL A 165 26.02 4.63 1.75
N MET A 166 26.14 3.88 0.65
CA MET A 166 25.78 2.45 0.64
C MET A 166 26.69 1.59 1.54
N MET A 167 27.99 1.90 1.64
CA MET A 167 28.96 1.18 2.47
C MET A 167 28.75 1.43 3.97
N LEU A 168 28.37 2.66 4.37
CA LEU A 168 28.07 2.99 5.77
C LEU A 168 26.90 2.15 6.31
N PHE A 169 25.91 1.86 5.46
CA PHE A 169 24.76 1.00 5.81
C PHE A 169 24.99 -0.49 5.49
N SER A 170 26.24 -0.90 5.21
CA SER A 170 26.61 -2.30 4.92
C SER A 170 26.68 -3.19 6.15
N GLY A 171 26.73 -2.61 7.36
CA GLY A 171 26.86 -3.36 8.62
C GLY A 171 28.27 -3.69 9.07
N PHE A 172 29.28 -3.41 8.24
CA PHE A 172 30.69 -3.66 8.57
C PHE A 172 31.32 -2.58 9.47
N ILE A 173 30.89 -1.32 9.33
CA ILE A 173 31.50 -0.16 10.03
C ILE A 173 30.63 0.33 11.20
N LEU A 174 29.32 0.17 11.09
CA LEU A 174 28.33 0.59 12.09
C LEU A 174 27.45 -0.61 12.43
N ASP A 175 27.27 -0.86 13.72
CA ASP A 175 26.28 -1.83 14.20
C ASP A 175 24.87 -1.31 13.87
N LEU A 176 24.17 -2.03 13.00
CA LEU A 176 22.90 -1.61 12.42
C LEU A 176 21.76 -1.55 13.45
N SER A 177 21.93 -2.22 14.59
CA SER A 177 21.01 -2.18 15.72
C SER A 177 21.06 -0.82 16.45
N SER A 178 22.16 -0.09 16.31
CA SER A 178 22.41 1.21 16.97
C SER A 178 21.97 2.42 16.15
N VAL A 179 21.61 2.22 14.88
CA VAL A 179 21.15 3.30 13.98
C VAL A 179 19.70 3.66 14.30
N PHE A 180 19.33 4.94 14.14
CA PHE A 180 17.95 5.41 14.31
C PHE A 180 16.95 4.46 13.63
N GLY A 181 16.01 3.87 14.39
CA GLY A 181 15.14 2.80 13.89
C GLY A 181 14.32 3.15 12.64
N TRP A 182 14.05 4.44 12.40
CA TRP A 182 13.36 4.92 11.20
C TRP A 182 14.25 4.98 9.94
N LEU A 183 15.58 4.93 10.06
CA LEU A 183 16.55 4.85 8.96
C LEU A 183 17.01 3.42 8.67
N SER A 184 16.67 2.46 9.53
CA SER A 184 17.11 1.06 9.42
C SER A 184 16.74 0.43 8.07
N TRP A 185 15.66 0.87 7.41
CA TRP A 185 15.24 0.32 6.12
C TRP A 185 16.24 0.55 4.97
N ILE A 186 17.10 1.57 5.06
CA ILE A 186 18.10 1.89 4.02
C ILE A 186 19.12 0.74 3.86
N GLN A 187 19.35 -0.05 4.92
CA GLN A 187 20.23 -1.21 4.87
C GLN A 187 19.80 -2.24 3.82
N TRP A 188 18.50 -2.37 3.55
CA TRP A 188 17.94 -3.32 2.59
C TRP A 188 18.04 -2.85 1.13
N ILE A 189 18.46 -1.60 0.89
CA ILE A 189 18.74 -1.08 -0.45
C ILE A 189 20.25 -1.16 -0.75
N SER A 190 21.08 -1.29 0.27
CA SER A 190 22.53 -1.34 0.11
C SER A 190 22.96 -2.67 -0.51
N ALA A 191 23.34 -2.64 -1.78
CA ALA A 191 23.99 -3.78 -2.44
C ALA A 191 25.26 -4.22 -1.70
N CYS A 192 25.96 -3.28 -1.04
CA CYS A 192 27.15 -3.58 -0.25
C CYS A 192 26.84 -4.47 0.96
N ARG A 193 25.70 -4.28 1.64
CA ARG A 193 25.26 -5.14 2.75
C ARG A 193 25.17 -6.60 2.31
N TYR A 194 24.46 -6.84 1.23
CA TYR A 194 24.29 -8.20 0.71
C TYR A 194 25.61 -8.79 0.22
N ALA A 195 26.44 -7.99 -0.44
CA ALA A 195 27.76 -8.42 -0.89
C ALA A 195 28.69 -8.78 0.28
N SER A 196 28.73 -7.98 1.36
CA SER A 196 29.54 -8.27 2.54
C SER A 196 29.06 -9.55 3.24
N ASN A 197 27.74 -9.74 3.35
CA ASN A 197 27.18 -10.96 3.93
C ASN A 197 27.56 -12.21 3.12
N ILE A 198 27.51 -12.14 1.78
CA ILE A 198 27.94 -13.25 0.91
C ILE A 198 29.40 -13.58 1.13
N LEU A 199 30.27 -12.56 1.14
CA LEU A 199 31.72 -12.76 1.31
C LEU A 199 32.05 -13.33 2.68
N ILE A 200 31.41 -12.83 3.75
CA ILE A 200 31.62 -13.32 5.12
C ILE A 200 31.19 -14.78 5.23
N ILE A 201 30.00 -15.13 4.75
CA ILE A 201 29.52 -16.52 4.78
C ILE A 201 30.44 -17.41 3.92
N ASN A 202 30.81 -16.98 2.72
CA ASN A 202 31.64 -17.77 1.82
C ASN A 202 33.08 -17.98 2.33
N GLU A 203 33.65 -16.98 3.00
CA GLU A 203 35.04 -17.03 3.48
C GLU A 203 35.15 -17.76 4.81
N PHE A 204 34.27 -17.48 5.78
CA PHE A 204 34.42 -17.97 7.14
C PHE A 204 33.78 -19.34 7.38
N GLN A 205 32.86 -19.79 6.52
CA GLN A 205 32.18 -21.07 6.70
C GLN A 205 33.17 -22.25 6.62
N GLY A 206 33.21 -23.08 7.67
CA GLY A 206 34.09 -24.25 7.77
C GLY A 206 35.54 -23.93 8.16
N LEU A 207 35.87 -22.69 8.52
CA LEU A 207 37.22 -22.33 8.99
C LEU A 207 37.36 -22.44 10.51
N THR A 208 38.59 -22.66 10.97
CA THR A 208 38.95 -22.63 12.40
C THR A 208 40.20 -21.78 12.58
N PHE A 209 40.22 -20.95 13.63
CA PHE A 209 41.32 -20.02 13.91
C PHE A 209 42.03 -20.40 15.21
N CYS A 210 43.36 -20.49 15.14
CA CYS A 210 44.21 -20.92 16.24
C CYS A 210 45.19 -19.80 16.63
N GLN A 211 45.54 -19.71 17.92
CA GLN A 211 46.52 -18.73 18.38
C GLN A 211 47.94 -19.12 17.93
N PRO A 212 48.81 -18.14 17.64
CA PRO A 212 50.16 -18.42 17.12
C PRO A 212 51.05 -19.23 18.08
N ASN A 213 50.74 -19.24 19.38
CA ASN A 213 51.50 -19.97 20.39
C ASN A 213 50.88 -21.32 20.79
N ASN A 214 49.75 -21.73 20.20
CA ASN A 214 49.08 -23.00 20.54
C ASN A 214 48.35 -23.58 19.31
N THR A 215 49.03 -24.44 18.56
CA THR A 215 48.51 -25.04 17.31
C THR A 215 47.55 -26.21 17.54
N HIS A 216 47.41 -26.69 18.78
CA HIS A 216 46.57 -27.85 19.11
C HIS A 216 45.16 -27.50 19.61
N ILE A 217 44.91 -26.23 19.96
CA ILE A 217 43.62 -25.75 20.44
C ILE A 217 43.25 -24.52 19.61
N CYS A 218 42.21 -24.66 18.78
CA CYS A 218 41.68 -23.59 17.95
C CYS A 218 40.33 -23.15 18.53
N PRO A 219 40.33 -22.15 19.44
CA PRO A 219 39.15 -21.83 20.23
C PRO A 219 38.06 -21.09 19.46
N ILE A 220 38.37 -20.54 18.29
CA ILE A 220 37.46 -19.70 17.51
C ILE A 220 37.14 -20.41 16.20
N THR A 221 35.87 -20.73 15.97
CA THR A 221 35.39 -21.23 14.68
C THR A 221 34.87 -20.10 13.82
N GLY A 222 34.92 -20.25 12.49
CA GLY A 222 34.36 -19.27 11.57
C GLY A 222 32.85 -19.11 11.74
N GLU A 223 32.14 -20.16 12.13
CA GLU A 223 30.71 -20.11 12.47
C GLU A 223 30.43 -19.18 13.65
N GLN A 224 31.27 -19.19 14.69
CA GLN A 224 31.14 -18.25 15.82
C GLN A 224 31.31 -16.80 15.39
N VAL A 225 32.22 -16.54 14.44
CA VAL A 225 32.41 -15.19 13.87
C VAL A 225 31.19 -14.74 13.07
N ILE A 226 30.53 -15.66 12.37
CA ILE A 226 29.30 -15.37 11.61
C ILE A 226 28.12 -15.11 12.56
N ASP A 227 28.02 -15.86 13.65
CA ASP A 227 27.02 -15.65 14.71
C ASP A 227 27.17 -14.31 15.42
N ASP A 228 28.41 -13.89 15.71
CA ASP A 228 28.70 -12.59 16.33
C ASP A 228 28.25 -11.40 15.45
N LEU A 229 28.10 -11.62 14.14
CA LEU A 229 27.64 -10.63 13.16
C LEU A 229 26.12 -10.69 12.90
N ASP A 230 25.37 -11.49 13.67
CA ASP A 230 23.93 -11.70 13.52
C ASP A 230 23.54 -12.13 12.09
N LEU A 231 24.40 -12.92 11.46
CA LEU A 231 24.18 -13.48 10.14
C LEU A 231 23.71 -14.93 10.28
N PRO A 232 22.64 -15.32 9.57
CA PRO A 232 22.26 -16.73 9.55
C PRO A 232 23.35 -17.56 8.86
N HIS A 233 23.54 -18.75 9.37
CA HIS A 233 24.44 -19.72 8.76
C HIS A 233 23.89 -21.12 9.02
N GLY A 234 24.18 -22.06 8.13
CA GLY A 234 23.79 -23.47 8.28
C GLY A 234 23.11 -24.07 7.06
N THR A 235 22.46 -23.27 6.22
CA THR A 235 21.91 -23.74 4.95
C THR A 235 22.50 -23.01 3.75
N ALA A 236 22.54 -23.67 2.59
CA ALA A 236 22.92 -23.00 1.34
C ALA A 236 22.01 -21.80 1.04
N TRP A 237 20.76 -21.81 1.53
CA TRP A 237 19.80 -20.73 1.36
C TRP A 237 20.22 -19.43 2.06
N ASP A 238 20.92 -19.52 3.19
CA ASP A 238 21.39 -18.34 3.94
C ASP A 238 22.42 -17.53 3.14
N LEU A 239 23.15 -18.19 2.24
CA LEU A 239 23.99 -17.55 1.24
C LEU A 239 23.14 -16.99 0.08
N TRP A 240 22.23 -17.79 -0.48
CA TRP A 240 21.42 -17.39 -1.65
C TRP A 240 20.43 -16.25 -1.40
N ARG A 241 19.90 -16.10 -0.18
CA ARG A 241 18.99 -14.98 0.15
C ARG A 241 19.66 -13.63 -0.09
N ASN A 242 20.97 -13.54 0.18
CA ASN A 242 21.72 -12.32 -0.06
C ASN A 242 21.93 -12.04 -1.56
N PHE A 243 22.05 -13.07 -2.41
CA PHE A 243 22.12 -12.90 -3.87
C PHE A 243 20.82 -12.34 -4.46
N ILE A 244 19.67 -12.65 -3.86
CA ILE A 244 18.35 -12.22 -4.32
C ILE A 244 17.87 -10.96 -3.55
N ALA A 245 18.71 -10.46 -2.63
CA ALA A 245 18.40 -9.35 -1.73
C ALA A 245 17.11 -9.58 -0.88
N LEU A 246 16.92 -10.81 -0.41
CA LEU A 246 15.80 -11.28 0.41
C LEU A 246 16.15 -11.38 1.90
#